data_AF-A0AAU9LUI1-F1
#
_entry.id   AF-A0AAU9LUI1-F1
#
_cell.length_a   1.000
_cell.length_b   1.000
_cell.length_c   1.000
_cell.angle_alpha   90.00
_cell.angle_beta   90.00
_cell.angle_gamma   90.00
#
_symmetry.space_group_name_H-M   'P 1'
#
loop_
_entity.id
_entity.type
_entity.pdbx_description
1 polymer ?
#
loop_
_entity_poly.entity_id
_entity_poly.type
_entity_poly.pdbx_seq_one_letter_code
_entity_poly.pdbx_strand_id
1 'polypeptide(L)'
;MAYASTRSDRNFIMVDVHSNAMFAPNPLVYFDPDRASVRDIDFSGFGYLEFIDFLERLTRMRCKDVYFCLPQDSLSQGIRILNNNGDYKEFVDMAYVNGKRMNVYVDHHNEPIFDWIEDEEI
;
A
#
# COMPACT_ATOMS: atom_id res chain seq x y z
N MET A 1 1.78 -20.92 -38.50
CA MET A 1 1.11 -21.19 -37.21
C MET A 1 1.37 -19.99 -36.32
N ALA A 2 0.37 -19.15 -36.08
CA ALA A 2 0.48 -18.04 -35.15
C ALA A 2 0.25 -18.60 -33.75
N TYR A 3 1.28 -18.52 -32.89
CA TYR A 3 1.10 -18.73 -31.47
C TYR A 3 0.19 -17.59 -30.99
N ALA A 4 -1.08 -17.91 -30.72
CA ALA A 4 -1.90 -17.04 -29.91
C ALA A 4 -1.17 -16.95 -28.56
N SER A 5 -0.46 -15.85 -28.34
CA SER A 5 -0.08 -15.46 -27.00
C SER A 5 -1.40 -15.12 -26.33
N THR A 6 -2.01 -16.12 -25.69
CA THR A 6 -3.00 -15.85 -24.67
C THR A 6 -2.23 -15.06 -23.63
N ARG A 7 -2.43 -13.75 -23.65
CA ARG A 7 -2.20 -12.88 -22.51
C ARG A 7 -3.03 -13.56 -21.42
N SER A 8 -2.40 -14.43 -20.65
CA SER A 8 -3.02 -14.96 -19.45
C SER A 8 -3.41 -13.69 -18.72
N ASP A 9 -4.71 -13.47 -18.52
CA ASP A 9 -5.21 -12.41 -17.65
C ASP A 9 -4.68 -12.76 -16.27
N ARG A 10 -3.40 -12.43 -16.03
CA ARG A 10 -2.73 -12.75 -14.79
C ARG A 10 -3.44 -11.89 -13.78
N ASN A 11 -4.25 -12.58 -13.00
CA ASN A 11 -5.25 -12.00 -12.14
C ASN A 11 -4.56 -11.41 -10.90
N PHE A 12 -3.72 -10.41 -11.09
CA PHE A 12 -2.93 -9.79 -10.05
C PHE A 12 -3.64 -8.58 -9.46
N ILE A 13 -3.28 -8.27 -8.22
CA ILE A 13 -3.75 -7.05 -7.56
C ILE A 13 -3.12 -5.80 -8.19
N MET A 14 -3.84 -4.69 -8.13
CA MET A 14 -3.31 -3.37 -8.42
C MET A 14 -2.97 -2.67 -7.10
N VAL A 15 -1.78 -2.11 -7.01
CA VAL A 15 -1.32 -1.38 -5.83
C VAL A 15 -1.10 0.07 -6.20
N ASP A 16 -1.86 0.95 -5.58
CA ASP A 16 -1.67 2.40 -5.68
C ASP A 16 -0.71 2.84 -4.57
N VAL A 17 0.54 3.13 -4.93
CA VAL A 17 1.58 3.59 -4.00
C VAL A 17 1.53 5.10 -3.93
N HIS A 18 1.34 5.62 -2.72
CA HIS A 18 1.35 7.04 -2.38
C HIS A 18 2.64 7.32 -1.59
N SER A 19 3.42 8.31 -2.02
CA SER A 19 4.73 8.65 -1.45
C SER A 19 5.01 10.14 -1.53
N ASN A 20 6.11 10.60 -0.92
CA ASN A 20 6.55 12.01 -0.95
C ASN A 20 5.53 13.02 -0.39
N ALA A 21 4.61 12.55 0.44
CA ALA A 21 3.62 13.36 1.14
C ALA A 21 3.76 13.20 2.65
N MET A 22 2.95 13.97 3.38
CA MET A 22 2.88 13.94 4.84
C MET A 22 1.49 13.52 5.29
N PHE A 23 1.41 12.76 6.37
CA PHE A 23 0.16 12.57 7.07
C PHE A 23 -0.22 13.86 7.81
N ALA A 24 -1.51 14.18 7.82
CA ALA A 24 -2.07 15.29 8.59
C ALA A 24 -3.27 14.82 9.40
N PRO A 25 -3.42 15.23 10.67
CA PRO A 25 -4.53 14.83 11.53
C PRO A 25 -5.81 15.65 11.27
N ASN A 26 -6.95 15.14 11.77
CA ASN A 26 -8.23 15.81 11.92
C ASN A 26 -8.86 16.38 10.61
N PRO A 27 -9.36 15.51 9.70
CA PRO A 27 -9.32 14.05 9.73
C PRO A 27 -7.98 13.51 9.20
N LEU A 28 -7.63 12.27 9.54
CA LEU A 28 -6.39 11.66 9.03
C LEU A 28 -6.41 11.61 7.49
N VAL A 29 -5.48 12.34 6.88
CA VAL A 29 -5.29 12.40 5.43
C VAL A 29 -3.82 12.26 5.08
N TYR A 30 -3.53 11.81 3.85
CA TYR A 30 -2.20 11.83 3.27
C TYR A 30 -2.16 12.90 2.18
N PHE A 31 -1.51 14.03 2.46
CA PHE A 31 -1.70 15.28 1.72
C PHE A 31 -0.62 15.50 0.66
N ASP A 32 -1.06 15.81 -0.57
CA ASP A 32 -0.22 16.07 -1.76
C ASP A 32 0.72 14.92 -2.21
N PRO A 33 0.23 13.67 -2.34
CA PRO A 33 1.10 12.54 -2.66
C PRO A 33 1.48 12.44 -4.13
N ASP A 34 2.74 12.06 -4.36
CA ASP A 34 3.12 11.38 -5.59
C ASP A 34 2.43 10.00 -5.62
N ARG A 35 1.74 9.68 -6.71
CA ARG A 35 1.04 8.41 -6.88
C ARG A 35 1.59 7.59 -8.04
N ALA A 36 1.93 6.34 -7.76
CA ALA A 36 2.28 5.34 -8.75
C ALA A 36 1.29 4.15 -8.69
N SER A 37 0.54 3.93 -9.77
CA SER A 37 -0.33 2.76 -9.92
C SER A 37 0.45 1.59 -10.50
N VAL A 38 0.75 0.59 -9.67
CA VAL A 38 1.49 -0.61 -10.06
C VAL A 38 0.52 -1.73 -10.45
N ARG A 39 0.76 -2.34 -11.61
CA ARG A 39 -0.06 -3.41 -12.21
C ARG A 39 0.84 -4.50 -12.77
N ASP A 40 0.25 -5.66 -13.04
CA ASP A 40 0.90 -6.79 -13.72
C ASP A 40 2.11 -7.39 -12.97
N ILE A 41 2.18 -7.19 -11.64
CA ILE A 41 3.18 -7.78 -10.74
C ILE A 41 2.53 -8.84 -9.85
N ASP A 42 3.20 -9.97 -9.68
CA ASP A 42 2.78 -11.02 -8.74
C ASP A 42 3.25 -10.71 -7.32
N PHE A 43 2.51 -9.85 -6.62
CA PHE A 43 2.79 -9.55 -5.21
C PHE A 43 2.58 -10.77 -4.29
N SER A 44 1.86 -11.81 -4.72
CA SER A 44 1.72 -13.03 -3.91
C SER A 44 2.98 -13.88 -3.88
N GLY A 45 3.88 -13.68 -4.85
CA GLY A 45 5.19 -14.32 -4.89
C GLY A 45 6.28 -13.60 -4.07
N PHE A 46 5.98 -12.43 -3.50
CA PHE A 46 6.95 -11.63 -2.74
C PHE A 46 6.88 -11.96 -1.25
N GLY A 47 8.00 -11.80 -0.55
CA GLY A 47 8.04 -11.61 0.90
C GLY A 47 7.95 -10.13 1.30
N TYR A 48 7.75 -9.86 2.59
CA TYR A 48 7.71 -8.50 3.14
C TYR A 48 8.93 -7.67 2.73
N LEU A 49 10.14 -8.19 2.93
CA LEU A 49 11.37 -7.45 2.64
C LEU A 49 11.53 -7.16 1.14
N GLU A 50 11.12 -8.08 0.27
CA GLU A 50 11.15 -7.88 -1.18
C GLU A 50 10.17 -6.79 -1.61
N PHE A 51 9.02 -6.70 -0.93
CA PHE A 51 8.07 -5.62 -1.14
C PHE A 51 8.60 -4.26 -0.68
N ILE A 52 9.27 -4.19 0.47
CA ILE A 52 9.93 -2.96 0.93
C ILE A 52 11.04 -2.53 -0.05
N ASP A 53 11.91 -3.45 -0.46
CA ASP A 53 12.94 -3.18 -1.47
C ASP A 53 12.34 -2.69 -2.79
N PHE A 54 11.18 -3.23 -3.19
CA PHE A 54 10.44 -2.78 -4.35
C PHE A 54 9.95 -1.33 -4.18
N LEU A 55 9.35 -0.99 -3.03
CA LEU A 55 8.87 0.37 -2.75
C LEU A 55 10.03 1.37 -2.73
N GLU A 56 11.15 1.05 -2.09
CA GLU A 56 12.30 1.96 -2.03
C GLU A 56 12.91 2.24 -3.41
N ARG A 57 12.92 1.23 -4.29
CA ARG A 57 13.34 1.41 -5.69
C ARG A 57 12.33 2.24 -6.49
N LEU A 58 11.04 2.05 -6.24
CA LEU A 58 9.96 2.77 -6.92
C LEU A 58 9.95 4.25 -6.55
N THR A 59 10.04 4.57 -5.26
CA THR A 59 10.03 5.95 -4.73
C THR A 59 11.40 6.62 -4.79
N ARG A 60 12.47 5.83 -4.99
CA ARG A 60 13.88 6.27 -4.93
C ARG A 60 14.28 6.82 -3.56
N MET A 61 13.54 6.47 -2.51
CA MET A 61 13.79 6.90 -1.14
C MET A 61 13.60 5.73 -0.17
N ARG A 62 14.26 5.81 0.99
CA ARG A 62 14.08 4.83 2.05
C ARG A 62 12.68 4.95 2.64
N CYS A 63 12.03 3.81 2.89
CA CYS A 63 10.78 3.77 3.64
C CYS A 63 11.10 3.76 5.14
N LYS A 64 10.48 4.64 5.94
CA LYS A 64 10.57 4.55 7.40
C LYS A 64 9.51 3.60 7.92
N ASP A 65 8.26 3.93 7.59
CA ASP A 65 7.10 3.11 7.87
C ASP A 65 6.26 2.98 6.59
N VAL A 66 5.53 1.88 6.49
CA VAL A 66 4.68 1.58 5.35
C VAL A 66 3.32 1.17 5.87
N TYR A 67 2.29 1.76 5.28
CA TYR A 67 0.90 1.50 5.64
C TYR A 67 0.10 1.04 4.44
N PHE A 68 -0.99 0.33 4.67
CA PHE A 68 -1.95 -0.03 3.63
C PHE A 68 -3.38 0.26 4.07
N CYS A 69 -4.25 0.55 3.09
CA CYS A 69 -5.67 0.79 3.31
C CYS A 69 -6.47 0.41 2.06
N LEU A 70 -7.66 -0.15 2.26
CA LEU A 70 -8.55 -0.44 1.13
C LEU A 70 -9.00 0.85 0.45
N PRO A 71 -9.19 0.87 -0.89
CA PRO A 71 -9.55 2.10 -1.60
C PRO A 71 -10.86 2.76 -1.19
N GLN A 72 -11.79 1.99 -0.62
CA GLN A 72 -13.07 2.49 -0.15
C GLN A 72 -13.09 2.93 1.32
N ASP A 73 -12.05 2.61 2.08
CA ASP A 73 -11.99 2.92 3.51
C ASP A 73 -11.34 4.29 3.72
N SER A 74 -11.80 5.00 4.77
CA SER A 74 -11.11 6.20 5.24
C SER A 74 -9.79 5.82 5.91
N LEU A 75 -8.80 6.72 5.91
CA LEU A 75 -7.53 6.42 6.57
C LEU A 75 -7.70 6.22 8.07
N SER A 76 -8.49 7.08 8.73
CA SER A 76 -8.72 6.98 10.18
C SER A 76 -9.36 5.65 10.62
N GLN A 77 -10.10 4.97 9.74
CA GLN A 77 -10.76 3.69 10.06
C GLN A 77 -10.05 2.46 9.50
N GLY A 78 -9.37 2.60 8.36
CA GLY A 78 -8.90 1.47 7.56
C GLY A 78 -7.38 1.32 7.48
N ILE A 79 -6.61 2.31 7.91
CA ILE A 79 -5.15 2.28 7.78
C ILE A 79 -4.54 1.22 8.70
N ARG A 80 -3.61 0.44 8.16
CA ARG A 80 -2.90 -0.62 8.86
C ARG A 80 -1.42 -0.51 8.59
N ILE A 81 -0.61 -0.78 9.61
CA ILE A 81 0.84 -0.81 9.48
C ILE A 81 1.30 -2.12 8.84
N LEU A 82 2.36 -2.05 8.03
CA LEU A 82 2.95 -3.18 7.33
C LEU A 82 4.40 -3.35 7.82
N ASN A 83 4.60 -4.17 8.86
CA ASN A 83 5.88 -4.29 9.57
C ASN A 83 6.51 -5.68 9.50
N ASN A 84 5.74 -6.70 9.08
CA ASN A 84 6.22 -8.07 9.05
C ASN A 84 5.54 -8.91 7.95
N ASN A 85 5.97 -10.17 7.81
CA ASN A 85 5.43 -11.11 6.82
C ASN A 85 3.94 -11.46 7.04
N GLY A 86 3.46 -11.43 8.29
CA GLY A 86 2.06 -11.63 8.63
C GLY A 86 1.20 -10.49 8.10
N ASP A 87 1.59 -9.24 8.38
CA ASP A 87 0.91 -8.04 7.88
C ASP A 87 0.95 -8.02 6.34
N TYR A 88 2.08 -8.38 5.75
CA TYR A 88 2.21 -8.48 4.29
C TYR A 88 1.25 -9.52 3.69
N LYS A 89 1.11 -10.68 4.34
CA LYS A 89 0.14 -11.69 3.93
C LYS A 89 -1.30 -11.17 4.03
N GLU A 90 -1.63 -10.47 5.12
CA GLU A 90 -2.94 -9.84 5.28
C GLU A 90 -3.21 -8.81 4.18
N PHE A 91 -2.23 -7.95 3.89
CA PHE A 91 -2.27 -6.98 2.79
C PHE A 91 -2.62 -7.64 1.44
N VAL A 92 -1.94 -8.73 1.07
CA VAL A 92 -2.19 -9.45 -0.19
C VAL A 92 -3.57 -10.11 -0.17
N ASP A 93 -3.91 -10.82 0.91
CA ASP A 93 -5.19 -11.55 1.03
C ASP A 93 -6.38 -10.57 0.98
N MET A 94 -6.30 -9.45 1.72
CA MET A 94 -7.32 -8.40 1.71
C MET A 94 -7.51 -7.80 0.32
N ALA A 95 -6.43 -7.52 -0.40
CA ALA A 95 -6.53 -6.98 -1.75
C ALA A 95 -7.29 -7.96 -2.68
N TYR A 96 -6.98 -9.26 -2.63
CA TYR A 96 -7.67 -10.27 -3.45
C TYR A 96 -9.16 -10.40 -3.15
N VAL A 97 -9.55 -10.31 -1.87
CA VAL A 97 -10.95 -10.37 -1.45
C VAL A 97 -11.71 -9.09 -1.80
N ASN A 98 -11.05 -7.93 -1.78
CA ASN A 98 -11.68 -6.62 -1.91
C ASN A 98 -11.37 -5.95 -3.26
N GLY A 99 -11.79 -6.59 -4.36
CA GLY A 99 -11.75 -5.97 -5.68
C GLY A 99 -10.36 -5.86 -6.31
N LYS A 100 -9.35 -6.55 -5.76
CA LYS A 100 -7.97 -6.65 -6.28
C LYS A 100 -7.28 -5.29 -6.37
N ARG A 101 -7.55 -4.43 -5.39
CA ARG A 101 -6.94 -3.10 -5.27
C ARG A 101 -6.56 -2.82 -3.83
N MET A 102 -5.45 -2.13 -3.65
CA MET A 102 -4.98 -1.67 -2.35
C MET A 102 -4.24 -0.35 -2.49
N ASN A 103 -4.42 0.57 -1.55
CA ASN A 103 -3.55 1.73 -1.41
C ASN A 103 -2.42 1.39 -0.45
N VAL A 104 -1.21 1.86 -0.77
CA VAL A 104 -0.04 1.78 0.10
C VAL A 104 0.50 3.18 0.29
N TYR A 105 0.77 3.55 1.54
CA TYR A 105 1.27 4.88 1.91
C TYR A 105 2.66 4.71 2.51
N VAL A 106 3.62 5.44 1.95
CA VAL A 106 5.00 5.42 2.43
C VAL A 106 5.23 6.63 3.31
N ASP A 107 5.53 6.38 4.58
CA ASP A 107 5.95 7.42 5.50
C ASP A 107 7.48 7.52 5.50
N HIS A 108 7.97 8.72 5.21
CA HIS A 108 9.39 9.06 5.22
C HIS A 108 9.81 9.81 6.50
N HIS A 109 8.84 10.22 7.31
CA HIS A 109 8.95 11.10 8.47
C HIS A 109 8.71 10.40 9.81
N ASN A 110 8.12 9.19 9.81
CA ASN A 110 7.73 8.41 11.01
C ASN A 110 6.79 9.23 11.90
N GLU A 111 5.67 9.61 11.30
CA GLU A 111 4.60 10.40 11.89
C GLU A 111 3.80 9.53 12.88
N PRO A 112 3.38 10.06 14.04
CA PRO A 112 2.66 9.30 15.06
C PRO A 112 1.17 9.16 14.69
N ILE A 113 0.88 8.56 13.52
CA ILE A 113 -0.46 8.59 12.93
C ILE A 113 -1.53 7.88 13.78
N PHE A 114 -1.14 6.87 14.57
CA PHE A 114 -2.09 6.15 15.43
C PHE A 114 -2.48 6.98 16.66
N ASP A 115 -1.56 7.78 17.21
CA ASP A 115 -1.90 8.72 18.28
C ASP A 115 -2.92 9.75 17.77
N TRP A 116 -2.76 10.22 16.52
CA TRP A 116 -3.71 11.15 15.90
C TRP A 116 -5.09 10.54 15.64
N ILE A 117 -5.15 9.26 15.29
CA ILE A 117 -6.42 8.54 15.13
C ILE A 117 -7.13 8.41 16.48
N GLU A 118 -6.40 8.07 17.54
CA GLU A 118 -6.98 7.96 18.89
C GLU A 118 -7.54 9.31 19.37
N ASP A 119 -6.85 10.43 19.09
CA ASP A 119 -7.31 11.78 19.42
C ASP A 119 -8.58 12.22 18.64
N GLU A 120 -8.81 11.69 17.43
CA GLU A 120 -10.00 11.96 16.62
C GLU A 120 -11.29 11.34 17.18
N GLU A 121 -11.16 10.27 17.97
CA GLU A 121 -12.30 9.54 18.54
C GLU A 121 -12.82 10.14 19.87
N ILE A 122 -12.19 11.21 20.37
CA ILE A 122 -12.49 11.91 21.64
C ILE A 122 -13.45 13.10 21.43
#